data_AF-A0AAJ6ZRD6-F1
#
_entry.id   AF-A0AAJ6ZRD6-F1
#
_cell.length_a   1.000
_cell.length_b   1.000
_cell.length_c   1.000
_cell.angle_alpha   90.00
_cell.angle_beta   90.00
_cell.angle_gamma   90.00
#
_symmetry.space_group_name_H-M   'P 1'
#
loop_
_entity.id
_entity.type
_entity.pdbx_description
1 polymer ?
#
loop_
_entity_poly.entity_id
_entity_poly.type
_entity_poly.pdbx_seq_one_letter_code
_entity_poly.pdbx_strand_id
1 'polypeptide(L)'
;MFHNAIVKNYLSSESSEDITGEWFLMSSPKPVLFTLIIYLLFVLKIGPEFMRNRSPYNLKIILVVYNILQVLISTIVFYISTDHILKNGLIIRQQQCVTENKEFKIKTASIVYYYFLAKVSELFDTIFFVLRKRDRQVSFLDVYHHTFTVGFSWCTARFDPAYIFIVIGVVNSFIHIIMYAYYGLAAFPNLTKYLWWKKYITKMQLVQFFLMMFHLISNHSLSSCRSSNIWVFLLIANNMLFVYLFSNFYVKEYHNRRQAEETAHKYISGVINSNNINNYKNDKINFVHFLVENIEEWSVMSSPVTIIIIVVAYLGFVLKLGPKLMKKRSAFELRMMLVVYNLLQVGVSLFIFCVGTNLLLQNGFIIQRQCVADNTELKIKTVSIIQYYFYAKISELLDTVFFVLRKRDRQISFLHVYHHTFTLLVTCYTLNYDPDYCFIFLCTLNSFIHIIMYAYYGLAAFPNLTKYLWWKKYITKMQLIQFLVMIVQMLLSHQLSSCKTSYVLFVSLILYILLLIYLFSRFYAKEYLKNDKSLK
;
A
#
# COMPACT_ATOMS: atom_id res chain seq x y z
N MET A 1 -22.47 -24.51 23.85
CA MET A 1 -22.51 -25.44 22.69
C MET A 1 -21.83 -24.90 21.42
N PHE A 2 -21.78 -23.58 21.18
CA PHE A 2 -21.06 -22.97 20.03
C PHE A 2 -19.51 -22.99 20.12
N HIS A 3 -18.95 -23.31 21.28
CA HIS A 3 -17.51 -23.23 21.57
C HIS A 3 -16.71 -24.48 21.11
N ASN A 4 -17.35 -25.65 21.11
CA ASN A 4 -16.67 -26.91 20.73
C ASN A 4 -16.59 -27.12 19.22
N ALA A 5 -17.36 -26.39 18.40
CA ALA A 5 -17.27 -26.48 16.94
C ALA A 5 -16.07 -25.69 16.37
N ILE A 6 -15.68 -24.59 17.01
CA ILE A 6 -14.57 -23.74 16.55
C ILE A 6 -13.23 -24.37 16.92
N VAL A 7 -13.11 -24.94 18.12
CA VAL A 7 -11.89 -25.61 18.59
C VAL A 7 -11.67 -26.94 17.86
N LYS A 8 -12.74 -27.69 17.52
CA LYS A 8 -12.63 -28.91 16.73
C LYS A 8 -12.28 -28.65 15.26
N ASN A 9 -12.60 -27.46 14.72
CA ASN A 9 -12.15 -27.02 13.39
C ASN A 9 -10.70 -26.53 13.36
N TYR A 10 -10.17 -26.03 14.49
CA TYR A 10 -8.78 -25.59 14.59
C TYR A 10 -7.80 -26.73 14.93
N LEU A 11 -8.25 -27.73 15.71
CA LEU A 11 -7.44 -28.90 16.06
C LEU A 11 -7.58 -30.07 15.06
N SER A 12 -8.50 -30.00 14.09
CA SER A 12 -8.54 -30.93 12.95
C SER A 12 -7.69 -30.46 11.76
N SER A 13 -7.09 -29.26 11.82
CA SER A 13 -6.20 -28.78 10.75
C SER A 13 -4.81 -29.41 10.78
N GLU A 14 -4.50 -30.29 11.73
CA GLU A 14 -3.30 -31.14 11.70
C GLU A 14 -3.36 -32.28 10.66
N SER A 15 -4.36 -32.29 9.77
CA SER A 15 -4.41 -33.26 8.65
C SER A 15 -5.02 -32.74 7.33
N SER A 16 -4.99 -31.43 7.06
CA SER A 16 -5.15 -31.00 5.67
C SER A 16 -3.83 -31.25 4.93
N GLU A 17 -3.75 -32.31 4.12
CA GLU A 17 -2.65 -32.55 3.17
C GLU A 17 -2.16 -31.22 2.58
N ASP A 18 -0.86 -30.93 2.69
CA ASP A 18 -0.25 -29.72 2.14
C ASP A 18 -0.25 -29.79 0.60
N ILE A 19 -1.39 -29.49 -0.02
CA ILE A 19 -1.64 -29.68 -1.46
C ILE A 19 -0.58 -29.01 -2.34
N THR A 20 -0.07 -27.85 -1.89
CA THR A 20 0.84 -27.01 -2.69
C THR A 20 2.29 -27.10 -2.27
N GLY A 21 2.62 -27.79 -1.16
CA GLY A 21 3.95 -27.76 -0.53
C GLY A 21 5.10 -28.22 -1.44
N GLU A 22 4.84 -29.16 -2.34
CA GLU A 22 5.85 -29.69 -3.28
C GLU A 22 5.89 -28.95 -4.62
N TRP A 23 4.97 -28.00 -4.86
CA TRP A 23 4.90 -27.30 -6.13
C TRP A 23 6.05 -26.30 -6.29
N PHE A 24 6.44 -26.03 -7.54
CA PHE A 24 7.55 -25.15 -7.84
C PHE A 24 7.35 -23.75 -7.21
N LEU A 25 8.34 -23.30 -6.43
CA LEU A 25 8.36 -22.07 -5.62
C LEU A 25 7.42 -22.05 -4.39
N MET A 26 6.74 -23.14 -4.03
CA MET A 26 5.78 -23.16 -2.89
C MET A 26 6.34 -23.77 -1.60
N SER A 27 7.44 -24.51 -1.67
CA SER A 27 8.01 -25.22 -0.50
C SER A 27 8.41 -24.31 0.66
N SER A 28 8.86 -23.09 0.38
CA SER A 28 9.15 -22.09 1.40
C SER A 28 9.03 -20.67 0.83
N PRO A 29 8.91 -19.63 1.67
CA PRO A 29 8.92 -18.24 1.19
C PRO A 29 10.29 -17.80 0.64
N LYS A 30 11.37 -18.55 0.94
CA LYS A 30 12.75 -18.13 0.64
C LYS A 30 13.01 -17.91 -0.86
N PRO A 31 12.62 -18.80 -1.79
CA PRO A 31 12.86 -18.61 -3.22
C PRO A 31 12.14 -17.39 -3.78
N VAL A 32 10.91 -17.11 -3.33
CA VAL A 32 10.13 -15.95 -3.81
C VAL A 32 10.68 -14.65 -3.24
N LEU A 33 11.02 -14.61 -1.95
CA LEU A 33 11.69 -13.45 -1.35
C LEU A 33 13.02 -13.16 -2.02
N PHE A 34 13.83 -14.18 -2.29
CA PHE A 34 15.09 -14.05 -3.01
C PHE A 34 14.87 -13.51 -4.43
N THR A 35 13.88 -14.04 -5.16
CA THR A 35 13.51 -13.57 -6.51
C THR A 35 13.11 -12.09 -6.48
N LEU A 36 12.26 -11.68 -5.53
CA LEU A 36 11.82 -10.28 -5.38
C LEU A 36 12.97 -9.35 -4.98
N ILE A 37 13.88 -9.79 -4.10
CA ILE A 37 15.06 -9.02 -3.71
C ILE A 37 15.97 -8.80 -4.92
N ILE A 38 16.29 -9.85 -5.68
CA ILE A 38 17.11 -9.74 -6.90
C ILE A 38 16.44 -8.83 -7.92
N TYR A 39 15.14 -9.03 -8.14
CA TYR A 39 14.34 -8.21 -9.04
C TYR A 39 14.42 -6.73 -8.67
N LEU A 40 14.19 -6.37 -7.40
CA LEU A 40 14.26 -5.00 -6.91
C LEU A 40 15.68 -4.42 -7.02
N LEU A 41 16.72 -5.20 -6.68
CA LEU A 41 18.11 -4.80 -6.83
C LEU A 41 18.45 -4.53 -8.30
N PHE A 42 17.99 -5.38 -9.22
CA PHE A 42 18.20 -5.21 -10.64
C PHE A 42 17.49 -3.96 -11.16
N VAL A 43 16.17 -3.84 -10.96
CA VAL A 43 15.36 -2.77 -11.55
C VAL A 43 15.71 -1.40 -10.98
N LEU A 44 16.08 -1.31 -9.70
CA LEU A 44 16.29 -0.02 -9.02
C LEU A 44 17.76 0.44 -9.02
N LYS A 45 18.73 -0.48 -9.16
CA LYS A 45 20.15 -0.14 -8.98
C LYS A 45 21.05 -0.76 -10.04
N ILE A 46 21.13 -2.09 -10.11
CA ILE A 46 22.14 -2.78 -10.95
C ILE A 46 21.87 -2.53 -12.43
N GLY A 47 20.64 -2.72 -12.88
CA GLY A 47 20.24 -2.54 -14.27
C GLY A 47 20.41 -1.10 -14.76
N PRO A 48 19.89 -0.07 -14.05
CA PRO A 48 20.11 1.33 -14.42
C PRO A 48 21.59 1.74 -14.46
N GLU A 49 22.42 1.30 -13.50
CA GLU A 49 23.86 1.62 -13.50
C GLU A 49 24.59 0.88 -14.64
N PHE A 50 24.25 -0.40 -14.87
CA PHE A 50 24.80 -1.18 -15.98
C PHE A 50 24.46 -0.56 -17.35
N MET A 51 23.25 -0.02 -17.50
CA MET A 51 22.81 0.63 -18.72
C MET A 51 23.34 2.05 -18.86
N ARG A 52 23.86 2.71 -17.82
CA ARG A 52 24.25 4.13 -17.82
C ARG A 52 25.10 4.52 -19.04
N ASN A 53 26.14 3.74 -19.32
CA ASN A 53 27.10 3.97 -20.41
C ASN A 53 26.82 3.15 -21.68
N ARG A 54 25.67 2.48 -21.78
CA ARG A 54 25.30 1.64 -22.94
C ARG A 54 24.16 2.25 -23.75
N SER A 55 24.08 1.97 -25.04
CA SER A 55 22.90 2.29 -25.85
C SER A 55 21.72 1.38 -25.45
N PRO A 56 20.47 1.82 -25.63
CA PRO A 56 19.30 0.98 -25.35
C PRO A 56 19.30 -0.26 -26.26
N TYR A 57 19.06 -1.44 -25.70
CA TYR A 57 19.04 -2.67 -26.49
C TYR A 57 17.82 -2.72 -27.43
N ASN A 58 18.04 -3.24 -28.64
CA ASN A 58 16.96 -3.51 -29.60
C ASN A 58 16.30 -4.86 -29.29
N LEU A 59 15.37 -4.86 -28.34
CA LEU A 59 14.65 -6.06 -27.90
C LEU A 59 13.31 -6.27 -28.63
N LYS A 60 13.14 -5.77 -29.86
CA LYS A 60 11.84 -5.77 -30.55
C LYS A 60 11.25 -7.17 -30.68
N ILE A 61 12.02 -8.13 -31.23
CA ILE A 61 11.55 -9.51 -31.44
C ILE A 61 11.25 -10.18 -30.10
N ILE A 62 12.17 -10.03 -29.12
CA ILE A 62 12.00 -10.57 -27.77
C ILE A 62 10.72 -10.05 -27.12
N LEU A 63 10.44 -8.74 -27.23
CA LEU A 63 9.22 -8.15 -26.69
C LEU A 63 7.96 -8.66 -27.40
N VAL A 64 7.97 -8.83 -28.72
CA VAL A 64 6.82 -9.37 -29.44
C VAL A 64 6.54 -10.80 -28.97
N VAL A 65 7.55 -11.66 -28.94
CA VAL A 65 7.43 -13.05 -28.46
C VAL A 65 6.95 -13.08 -27.02
N TYR A 66 7.56 -12.28 -26.14
CA TYR A 66 7.19 -12.18 -24.75
C TYR A 66 5.73 -11.73 -24.56
N ASN A 67 5.28 -10.68 -25.26
CA ASN A 67 3.88 -10.22 -25.15
C ASN A 67 2.89 -11.27 -25.69
N ILE A 68 3.24 -12.02 -26.75
CA ILE A 68 2.43 -13.14 -27.24
C ILE A 68 2.33 -14.24 -26.17
N LEU A 69 3.45 -14.62 -25.55
CA LEU A 69 3.46 -15.59 -24.46
C LEU A 69 2.62 -15.11 -23.27
N GLN A 70 2.70 -13.83 -22.90
CA GLN A 70 1.88 -13.26 -21.83
C GLN A 70 0.38 -13.28 -22.14
N VAL A 71 0.00 -13.00 -23.40
CA VAL A 71 -1.39 -13.15 -23.85
C VAL A 71 -1.84 -14.62 -23.73
N LEU A 72 -1.01 -15.57 -24.15
CA LEU A 72 -1.34 -17.01 -24.05
C LEU A 72 -1.50 -17.46 -22.60
N ILE A 73 -0.54 -17.11 -21.72
CA ILE A 73 -0.60 -17.42 -20.28
C ILE A 73 -1.87 -16.83 -19.66
N SER A 74 -2.14 -15.55 -19.92
CA SER A 74 -3.32 -14.86 -19.39
C SER A 74 -4.63 -15.48 -19.93
N THR A 75 -4.64 -15.93 -21.20
CA THR A 75 -5.79 -16.61 -21.81
C THR A 75 -6.03 -17.99 -21.17
N ILE A 76 -4.98 -18.76 -20.90
CA ILE A 76 -5.09 -20.06 -20.23
C ILE A 76 -5.63 -19.87 -18.81
N VAL A 77 -5.06 -18.95 -18.03
CA VAL A 77 -5.52 -18.66 -16.67
C VAL A 77 -6.96 -18.15 -16.66
N PHE A 78 -7.32 -17.27 -17.60
CA PHE A 78 -8.69 -16.80 -17.77
C PHE A 78 -9.66 -17.95 -18.09
N TYR A 79 -9.31 -18.83 -19.03
CA TYR A 79 -10.14 -19.96 -19.45
C TYR A 79 -10.39 -20.94 -18.30
N ILE A 80 -9.33 -21.44 -17.65
CA ILE A 80 -9.46 -22.43 -16.56
C ILE A 80 -10.23 -21.87 -15.36
N SER A 81 -10.05 -20.58 -15.07
CA SER A 81 -10.72 -19.91 -13.96
C SER A 81 -12.20 -19.66 -14.29
N THR A 82 -12.50 -19.29 -15.54
CA THR A 82 -13.88 -19.06 -16.00
C THR A 82 -14.66 -20.37 -16.05
N ASP A 83 -14.08 -21.46 -16.58
CA ASP A 83 -14.70 -22.79 -16.55
C ASP A 83 -15.05 -23.23 -15.11
N HIS A 84 -14.13 -23.00 -14.17
CA HIS A 84 -14.34 -23.31 -12.76
C HIS A 84 -15.41 -22.41 -12.09
N ILE A 85 -15.57 -21.16 -12.56
CA ILE A 85 -16.65 -20.27 -12.11
C ILE A 85 -18.00 -20.67 -12.72
N LEU A 86 -18.05 -20.98 -14.01
CA LEU A 86 -19.31 -21.36 -14.68
C LEU A 86 -19.91 -22.64 -14.08
N LYS A 87 -19.06 -23.58 -13.65
CA LYS A 87 -19.50 -24.83 -13.01
C LYS A 87 -19.98 -24.67 -11.56
N ASN A 88 -19.46 -23.69 -10.83
CA ASN A 88 -19.70 -23.57 -9.38
C ASN A 88 -20.42 -22.27 -8.96
N GLY A 89 -20.66 -21.36 -9.90
CA GLY A 89 -21.26 -20.06 -9.67
C GLY A 89 -20.26 -18.99 -9.22
N LEU A 90 -20.66 -17.72 -9.34
CA LEU A 90 -19.84 -16.57 -8.96
C LEU A 90 -19.65 -16.44 -7.44
N ILE A 91 -20.66 -16.83 -6.65
CA ILE A 91 -20.61 -16.82 -5.18
C ILE A 91 -21.06 -18.19 -4.71
N ILE A 92 -20.17 -18.89 -4.01
CA ILE A 92 -20.46 -20.21 -3.45
C ILE A 92 -21.41 -20.06 -2.27
N ARG A 93 -22.61 -20.66 -2.37
CA ARG A 93 -23.57 -20.78 -1.25
C ARG A 93 -23.39 -22.12 -0.55
N GLN A 94 -23.73 -22.14 0.75
CA GLN A 94 -23.68 -23.20 1.79
C GLN A 94 -23.36 -24.66 1.39
N GLN A 95 -23.86 -25.18 0.28
CA GLN A 95 -23.77 -26.60 -0.09
C GLN A 95 -22.41 -27.04 -0.68
N GLN A 96 -21.60 -26.10 -1.20
CA GLN A 96 -20.29 -26.39 -1.83
C GLN A 96 -19.08 -26.05 -0.94
N CYS A 97 -19.27 -25.32 0.16
CA CYS A 97 -18.25 -25.10 1.18
C CYS A 97 -17.93 -26.36 1.98
N VAL A 98 -18.96 -27.20 2.12
CA VAL A 98 -18.97 -28.43 2.92
C VAL A 98 -18.61 -29.65 2.08
N THR A 99 -18.47 -29.53 0.75
CA THR A 99 -17.94 -30.64 -0.04
C THR A 99 -16.46 -30.81 0.27
N GLU A 100 -16.16 -31.79 1.11
CA GLU A 100 -14.87 -32.46 1.34
C GLU A 100 -14.28 -33.08 0.06
N ASN A 101 -14.68 -32.63 -1.13
CA ASN A 101 -14.24 -33.18 -2.39
C ASN A 101 -12.82 -32.69 -2.68
N LYS A 102 -11.84 -33.56 -2.41
CA LYS A 102 -10.40 -33.34 -2.61
C LYS A 102 -10.10 -32.78 -4.00
N GLU A 103 -10.83 -33.22 -5.03
CA GLU A 103 -10.69 -32.73 -6.41
C GLU A 103 -10.98 -31.23 -6.55
N PHE A 104 -12.05 -30.73 -5.91
CA PHE A 104 -12.41 -29.32 -5.96
C PHE A 104 -11.35 -28.43 -5.29
N LYS A 105 -10.83 -28.87 -4.13
CA LYS A 105 -9.77 -28.18 -3.39
C LYS A 105 -8.47 -28.13 -4.21
N ILE A 106 -8.05 -29.26 -4.77
CA ILE A 106 -6.86 -29.35 -5.63
C ILE A 106 -7.03 -28.44 -6.85
N LYS A 107 -8.18 -28.51 -7.55
CA LYS A 107 -8.44 -27.68 -8.73
C LYS A 107 -8.39 -26.19 -8.42
N THR A 108 -9.01 -25.78 -7.31
CA THR A 108 -8.99 -24.38 -6.83
C THR A 108 -7.56 -23.92 -6.51
N ALA A 109 -6.79 -24.74 -5.77
CA ALA A 109 -5.39 -24.45 -5.46
C ALA A 109 -4.52 -24.36 -6.72
N SER A 110 -4.70 -25.27 -7.69
CA SER A 110 -3.98 -25.24 -8.97
C SER A 110 -4.26 -23.95 -9.76
N ILE A 111 -5.51 -23.49 -9.80
CA ILE A 111 -5.87 -22.24 -10.49
C ILE A 111 -5.18 -21.03 -9.84
N VAL A 112 -5.24 -20.92 -8.51
CA VAL A 112 -4.56 -19.84 -7.76
C VAL A 112 -3.05 -19.90 -7.96
N TYR A 113 -2.48 -21.10 -8.02
CA TYR A 113 -1.06 -21.32 -8.30
C TYR A 113 -0.65 -20.92 -9.72
N TYR A 114 -1.41 -21.28 -10.76
CA TYR A 114 -1.13 -20.83 -12.13
C TYR A 114 -1.22 -19.32 -12.27
N TYR A 115 -2.15 -18.68 -11.55
CA TYR A 115 -2.20 -17.22 -11.48
C TYR A 115 -0.94 -16.63 -10.82
N PHE A 116 -0.44 -17.22 -9.73
CA PHE A 116 0.85 -16.82 -9.13
C PHE A 116 2.01 -16.94 -10.12
N LEU A 117 2.13 -18.06 -10.85
CA LEU A 117 3.18 -18.23 -11.85
C LEU A 117 3.10 -17.19 -12.97
N ALA A 118 1.89 -16.84 -13.40
CA ALA A 118 1.68 -15.72 -14.33
C ALA A 118 2.28 -14.43 -13.75
N LYS A 119 2.02 -14.08 -12.48
CA LYS A 119 2.60 -12.89 -11.84
C LYS A 119 4.12 -12.91 -11.75
N VAL A 120 4.73 -14.06 -11.50
CA VAL A 120 6.20 -14.18 -11.54
C VAL A 120 6.73 -13.87 -12.93
N SER A 121 6.06 -14.32 -13.99
CA SER A 121 6.47 -14.04 -15.37
C SER A 121 6.34 -12.55 -15.76
N GLU A 122 5.43 -11.80 -15.14
CA GLU A 122 5.24 -10.36 -15.39
C GLU A 122 6.40 -9.51 -14.87
N LEU A 123 7.25 -10.03 -13.98
CA LEU A 123 8.47 -9.34 -13.51
C LEU A 123 9.41 -8.96 -14.67
N PHE A 124 9.35 -9.67 -15.80
CA PHE A 124 10.15 -9.35 -16.98
C PHE A 124 9.76 -8.01 -17.63
N ASP A 125 8.55 -7.49 -17.41
CA ASP A 125 8.10 -6.21 -17.97
C ASP A 125 9.05 -5.06 -17.60
N THR A 126 9.33 -4.93 -16.31
CA THR A 126 10.18 -3.84 -15.81
C THR A 126 11.66 -4.09 -16.11
N ILE A 127 12.09 -5.36 -16.21
CA ILE A 127 13.44 -5.72 -16.69
C ILE A 127 13.63 -5.20 -18.12
N PHE A 128 12.65 -5.42 -19.01
CA PHE A 128 12.74 -4.92 -20.39
C PHE A 128 12.67 -3.38 -20.46
N PHE A 129 11.93 -2.70 -19.58
CA PHE A 129 11.95 -1.24 -19.51
C PHE A 129 13.34 -0.69 -19.18
N VAL A 130 14.04 -1.31 -18.22
CA VAL A 130 15.41 -0.93 -17.84
C VAL A 130 16.39 -1.17 -18.99
N LEU A 131 16.35 -2.35 -19.63
CA LEU A 131 17.24 -2.68 -20.75
C LEU A 131 17.02 -1.81 -22.00
N ARG A 132 15.84 -1.18 -22.14
CA ARG A 132 15.51 -0.25 -23.22
C ARG A 132 15.76 1.23 -22.88
N LYS A 133 16.34 1.53 -21.70
CA LYS A 133 16.47 2.91 -21.17
C LYS A 133 15.15 3.67 -21.18
N ARG A 134 14.04 2.98 -20.90
CA ARG A 134 12.72 3.61 -20.76
C ARG A 134 12.47 3.93 -19.29
N ASP A 135 13.36 4.69 -18.66
CA ASP A 135 13.32 4.98 -17.23
C ASP A 135 12.02 5.69 -16.80
N ARG A 136 11.37 6.40 -17.73
CA ARG A 136 10.03 7.01 -17.50
C ARG A 136 8.92 5.96 -17.31
N GLN A 137 9.10 4.74 -17.83
CA GLN A 137 8.17 3.61 -17.70
C GLN A 137 8.47 2.75 -16.46
N VAL A 138 9.65 2.89 -15.83
CA VAL A 138 9.94 2.28 -14.53
C VAL A 138 9.40 3.21 -13.44
N SER A 139 8.08 3.29 -13.34
CA SER A 139 7.44 4.15 -12.35
C SER A 139 7.28 3.42 -11.01
N PHE A 140 7.04 4.18 -9.95
CA PHE A 140 6.74 3.60 -8.64
C PHE A 140 5.51 2.69 -8.70
N LEU A 141 4.49 3.06 -9.50
CA LEU A 141 3.29 2.25 -9.70
C LEU A 141 3.67 0.85 -10.18
N ASP A 142 4.51 0.77 -11.21
CA ASP A 142 4.88 -0.50 -11.83
C ASP A 142 5.68 -1.36 -10.87
N VAL A 143 6.73 -0.82 -10.25
CA VAL A 143 7.57 -1.60 -9.32
C VAL A 143 6.77 -2.06 -8.10
N TYR A 144 5.91 -1.20 -7.54
CA TYR A 144 5.04 -1.54 -6.43
C TYR A 144 4.04 -2.64 -6.82
N HIS A 145 3.31 -2.46 -7.92
CA HIS A 145 2.33 -3.42 -8.41
C HIS A 145 2.94 -4.81 -8.61
N HIS A 146 4.05 -4.91 -9.35
CA HIS A 146 4.67 -6.20 -9.68
C HIS A 146 5.25 -6.89 -8.44
N THR A 147 5.82 -6.13 -7.50
CA THR A 147 6.36 -6.71 -6.25
C THR A 147 5.22 -7.19 -5.33
N PHE A 148 4.19 -6.36 -5.17
CA PHE A 148 3.06 -6.68 -4.28
C PHE A 148 2.25 -7.86 -4.83
N THR A 149 1.91 -7.87 -6.11
CA THR A 149 1.06 -8.92 -6.70
C THR A 149 1.72 -10.30 -6.66
N VAL A 150 3.05 -10.39 -6.89
CA VAL A 150 3.80 -11.64 -6.73
C VAL A 150 3.83 -12.09 -5.27
N GLY A 151 4.17 -11.20 -4.33
CA GLY A 151 4.22 -11.55 -2.91
C GLY A 151 2.84 -11.96 -2.36
N PHE A 152 1.80 -11.22 -2.73
CA PHE A 152 0.43 -11.49 -2.29
C PHE A 152 -0.12 -12.79 -2.88
N SER A 153 0.03 -13.00 -4.19
CA SER A 153 -0.45 -14.23 -4.85
C SER A 153 0.26 -15.48 -4.35
N TRP A 154 1.54 -15.40 -4.02
CA TRP A 154 2.27 -16.48 -3.35
C TRP A 154 1.67 -16.82 -1.99
N CYS A 155 1.43 -15.81 -1.15
CA CYS A 155 0.84 -16.02 0.17
C CYS A 155 -0.55 -16.64 0.10
N THR A 156 -1.41 -16.18 -0.81
CA THR A 156 -2.74 -16.78 -1.00
C THR A 156 -2.65 -18.19 -1.57
N ALA A 157 -1.73 -18.45 -2.51
CA ALA A 157 -1.55 -19.81 -3.04
C ALA A 157 -1.07 -20.80 -1.97
N ARG A 158 -0.21 -20.36 -1.06
CA ARG A 158 0.43 -21.20 -0.05
C ARG A 158 -0.40 -21.41 1.20
N PHE A 159 -1.06 -20.37 1.70
CA PHE A 159 -1.67 -20.36 3.04
C PHE A 159 -3.19 -20.37 3.03
N ASP A 160 -3.82 -19.82 1.99
CA ASP A 160 -5.28 -19.79 1.88
C ASP A 160 -5.71 -19.77 0.40
N PRO A 161 -5.58 -20.91 -0.33
CA PRO A 161 -5.99 -21.02 -1.72
C PRO A 161 -7.53 -21.04 -1.81
N ALA A 162 -8.14 -19.89 -1.53
CA ALA A 162 -9.58 -19.74 -1.43
C ALA A 162 -10.21 -19.41 -2.79
N TYR A 163 -11.42 -19.93 -2.99
CA TYR A 163 -12.20 -19.74 -4.21
C TYR A 163 -12.47 -18.26 -4.54
N ILE A 164 -12.59 -17.41 -3.52
CA ILE A 164 -12.80 -15.95 -3.67
C ILE A 164 -11.73 -15.28 -4.55
N PHE A 165 -10.50 -15.80 -4.56
CA PHE A 165 -9.39 -15.23 -5.35
C PHE A 165 -9.46 -15.58 -6.84
N ILE A 166 -10.24 -16.61 -7.23
CA ILE A 166 -10.37 -17.02 -8.63
C ILE A 166 -11.05 -15.92 -9.45
N VAL A 167 -12.12 -15.31 -8.93
CA VAL A 167 -12.85 -14.23 -9.61
C VAL A 167 -11.93 -13.01 -9.83
N ILE A 168 -11.07 -12.72 -8.86
CA ILE A 168 -10.04 -11.69 -9.00
C ILE A 168 -9.05 -12.05 -10.11
N GLY A 169 -8.60 -13.31 -10.14
CA GLY A 169 -7.73 -13.83 -11.19
C GLY A 169 -8.35 -13.70 -12.58
N VAL A 170 -9.65 -13.97 -12.73
CA VAL A 170 -10.39 -13.82 -14.01
C VAL A 170 -10.41 -12.38 -14.48
N VAL A 171 -10.90 -11.47 -13.64
CA VAL A 171 -11.01 -10.05 -14.01
C VAL A 171 -9.64 -9.48 -14.38
N ASN A 172 -8.60 -9.80 -13.59
CA ASN A 172 -7.26 -9.34 -13.88
C ASN A 172 -6.68 -9.95 -15.16
N SER A 173 -6.82 -11.26 -15.36
CA SER A 173 -6.30 -11.96 -16.54
C SER A 173 -6.96 -11.46 -17.82
N PHE A 174 -8.26 -11.17 -17.79
CA PHE A 174 -8.97 -10.56 -18.93
C PHE A 174 -8.36 -9.21 -19.33
N ILE A 175 -8.10 -8.35 -18.35
CA ILE A 175 -7.46 -7.05 -18.60
C ILE A 175 -6.02 -7.24 -19.10
N HIS A 176 -5.30 -8.25 -18.58
CA HIS A 176 -3.93 -8.56 -19.00
C HIS A 176 -3.87 -9.09 -20.45
N ILE A 177 -4.84 -9.88 -20.91
CA ILE A 177 -4.96 -10.26 -22.34
C ILE A 177 -4.99 -9.01 -23.22
N ILE A 178 -5.84 -8.03 -22.88
CA ILE A 178 -6.00 -6.79 -23.65
C ILE A 178 -4.74 -5.93 -23.55
N MET A 179 -4.16 -5.81 -22.36
CA MET A 179 -2.96 -5.00 -22.10
C MET A 179 -1.73 -5.53 -22.85
N TYR A 180 -1.46 -6.83 -22.78
CA TYR A 180 -0.32 -7.45 -23.45
C TYR A 180 -0.51 -7.52 -24.97
N ALA A 181 -1.75 -7.71 -25.45
CA ALA A 181 -2.05 -7.55 -26.88
C ALA A 181 -1.71 -6.14 -27.36
N TYR A 182 -2.09 -5.10 -26.59
CA TYR A 182 -1.71 -3.72 -26.89
C TYR A 182 -0.19 -3.53 -26.92
N TYR A 183 0.55 -4.05 -25.92
CA TYR A 183 2.01 -3.91 -25.87
C TYR A 183 2.72 -4.65 -27.01
N GLY A 184 2.22 -5.83 -27.40
CA GLY A 184 2.71 -6.57 -28.57
C GLY A 184 2.51 -5.79 -29.86
N LEU A 185 1.33 -5.21 -30.08
CA LEU A 185 1.04 -4.38 -31.26
C LEU A 185 1.86 -3.07 -31.24
N ALA A 186 2.07 -2.48 -30.06
CA ALA A 186 2.84 -1.25 -29.90
C ALA A 186 4.35 -1.42 -30.18
N ALA A 187 4.84 -2.66 -30.25
CA ALA A 187 6.21 -2.95 -30.66
C ALA A 187 6.45 -2.69 -32.16
N PHE A 188 5.40 -2.60 -32.98
CA PHE A 188 5.48 -2.30 -34.41
C PHE A 188 5.20 -0.81 -34.68
N PRO A 189 6.18 -0.02 -35.16
CA PRO A 189 6.02 1.41 -35.40
C PRO A 189 4.83 1.75 -36.30
N ASN A 190 4.63 0.97 -37.36
CA ASN A 190 3.54 1.15 -38.33
C ASN A 190 2.15 0.98 -37.70
N LEU A 191 2.05 0.18 -36.62
CA LEU A 191 0.78 -0.07 -35.94
C LEU A 191 0.47 0.95 -34.85
N THR A 192 1.49 1.66 -34.32
CA THR A 192 1.30 2.63 -33.23
C THR A 192 0.28 3.73 -33.54
N LYS A 193 0.14 4.12 -34.82
CA LYS A 193 -0.84 5.11 -35.28
C LYS A 193 -2.29 4.64 -35.08
N TYR A 194 -2.54 3.33 -35.15
CA TYR A 194 -3.89 2.76 -35.02
C TYR A 194 -4.27 2.42 -33.57
N LEU A 195 -3.35 2.59 -32.60
CA LEU A 195 -3.53 2.27 -31.19
C LEU A 195 -4.18 3.42 -30.38
N TRP A 196 -5.22 4.06 -30.95
CA TRP A 196 -5.94 5.18 -30.33
C TRP A 196 -6.69 4.79 -29.04
N TRP A 197 -6.88 3.49 -28.82
CA TRP A 197 -7.67 2.93 -27.73
C TRP A 197 -6.89 2.73 -26.41
N LYS A 198 -5.62 3.14 -26.34
CA LYS A 198 -4.79 3.13 -25.12
C LYS A 198 -5.52 3.69 -23.89
N LYS A 199 -6.27 4.79 -24.07
CA LYS A 199 -7.04 5.45 -22.99
C LYS A 199 -8.15 4.56 -22.42
N TYR A 200 -8.72 3.67 -23.23
CA TYR A 200 -9.77 2.75 -22.78
C TYR A 200 -9.19 1.62 -21.95
N ILE A 201 -7.96 1.18 -22.22
CA ILE A 201 -7.25 0.19 -21.38
C ILE A 201 -7.15 0.71 -19.94
N THR A 202 -6.69 1.96 -19.76
CA THR A 202 -6.58 2.56 -18.42
C THR A 202 -7.95 2.73 -17.74
N LYS A 203 -9.02 3.00 -18.50
CA LYS A 203 -10.39 3.04 -17.95
C LYS A 203 -10.87 1.66 -17.53
N MET A 204 -10.63 0.63 -18.35
CA MET A 204 -10.97 -0.75 -18.03
C MET A 204 -10.20 -1.23 -16.80
N GLN A 205 -8.90 -0.88 -16.68
CA GLN A 205 -8.09 -1.15 -15.49
C GLN A 205 -8.66 -0.49 -14.23
N LEU A 206 -9.16 0.75 -14.30
CA LEU A 206 -9.81 1.39 -13.16
C LEU A 206 -11.12 0.70 -12.77
N VAL A 207 -11.97 0.39 -13.75
CA VAL A 207 -13.23 -0.34 -13.54
C VAL A 207 -12.97 -1.71 -12.92
N GLN A 208 -11.91 -2.40 -13.33
CA GLN A 208 -11.50 -3.70 -12.80
C GLN A 208 -11.36 -3.66 -11.26
N PHE A 209 -10.74 -2.62 -10.69
CA PHE A 209 -10.49 -2.56 -9.26
C PHE A 209 -11.78 -2.34 -8.48
N PHE A 210 -12.72 -1.55 -9.01
CA PHE A 210 -14.06 -1.40 -8.42
C PHE A 210 -14.85 -2.71 -8.45
N LEU A 211 -14.83 -3.44 -9.57
CA LEU A 211 -15.48 -4.74 -9.69
C LEU A 211 -14.89 -5.76 -8.72
N MET A 212 -13.56 -5.79 -8.58
CA MET A 212 -12.87 -6.66 -7.63
C MET A 212 -13.23 -6.34 -6.17
N MET A 213 -13.27 -5.07 -5.79
CA MET A 213 -13.69 -4.66 -4.44
C MET A 213 -15.15 -5.00 -4.16
N PHE A 214 -16.04 -4.73 -5.11
CA PHE A 214 -17.46 -5.08 -4.99
C PHE A 214 -17.65 -6.59 -4.82
N HIS A 215 -16.93 -7.40 -5.60
CA HIS A 215 -16.96 -8.85 -5.46
C HIS A 215 -16.43 -9.31 -4.10
N LEU A 216 -15.30 -8.78 -3.64
CA LEU A 216 -14.71 -9.11 -2.34
C LEU A 216 -15.67 -8.83 -1.18
N ILE A 217 -16.30 -7.65 -1.18
CA ILE A 217 -17.28 -7.25 -0.16
C ILE A 217 -18.53 -8.14 -0.25
N SER A 218 -19.09 -8.30 -1.44
CA SER A 218 -20.31 -9.10 -1.65
C SER A 218 -20.10 -10.56 -1.26
N ASN A 219 -18.97 -11.15 -1.65
CA ASN A 219 -18.62 -12.53 -1.32
C ASN A 219 -18.40 -12.66 0.20
N HIS A 220 -17.67 -11.73 0.84
CA HIS A 220 -17.50 -11.76 2.28
C HIS A 220 -18.82 -11.64 3.08
N SER A 221 -19.76 -10.81 2.62
CA SER A 221 -21.06 -10.61 3.27
C SER A 221 -22.07 -11.74 2.99
N LEU A 222 -22.06 -12.32 1.79
CA LEU A 222 -23.10 -13.26 1.34
C LEU A 222 -22.65 -14.73 1.34
N SER A 223 -21.36 -15.00 1.33
CA SER A 223 -20.81 -16.36 1.26
C SER A 223 -20.79 -17.04 2.63
N SER A 224 -21.15 -18.31 2.63
CA SER A 224 -20.96 -19.20 3.77
C SER A 224 -19.52 -19.73 3.85
N CYS A 225 -18.73 -19.62 2.77
CA CYS A 225 -17.30 -19.91 2.70
C CYS A 225 -16.50 -18.64 2.96
N ARG A 226 -16.14 -18.38 4.21
CA ARG A 226 -15.32 -17.21 4.55
C ARG A 226 -13.84 -17.56 4.42
N SER A 227 -13.16 -16.93 3.47
CA SER A 227 -11.70 -16.81 3.48
C SER A 227 -11.28 -15.93 4.67
N SER A 228 -10.01 -16.01 5.07
CA SER A 228 -9.50 -15.18 6.16
C SER A 228 -9.78 -13.70 5.91
N ASN A 229 -10.39 -13.05 6.91
CA ASN A 229 -10.73 -11.62 6.87
C ASN A 229 -9.51 -10.75 6.53
N ILE A 230 -8.32 -11.21 6.87
CA ILE A 230 -7.06 -10.50 6.66
C ILE A 230 -6.74 -10.39 5.17
N TRP A 231 -6.87 -11.48 4.42
CA TRP A 231 -6.60 -11.45 2.98
C TRP A 231 -7.59 -10.58 2.23
N VAL A 232 -8.87 -10.66 2.60
CA VAL A 232 -9.93 -9.82 2.03
C VAL A 232 -9.66 -8.34 2.33
N PHE A 233 -9.35 -8.00 3.58
CA PHE A 233 -9.05 -6.62 3.98
C PHE A 233 -7.80 -6.06 3.28
N LEU A 234 -6.68 -6.79 3.30
CA LEU A 234 -5.44 -6.39 2.64
C LEU A 234 -5.65 -6.14 1.15
N LEU A 235 -6.45 -6.98 0.49
CA LEU A 235 -6.70 -6.85 -0.94
C LEU A 235 -7.64 -5.68 -1.26
N ILE A 236 -8.64 -5.39 -0.41
CA ILE A 236 -9.47 -4.18 -0.53
C ILE A 236 -8.61 -2.93 -0.35
N ALA A 237 -7.77 -2.88 0.70
CA ALA A 237 -6.87 -1.75 0.95
C ALA A 237 -5.90 -1.53 -0.22
N ASN A 238 -5.33 -2.61 -0.77
CA ASN A 238 -4.45 -2.54 -1.92
C ASN A 238 -5.20 -2.10 -3.21
N ASN A 239 -6.44 -2.58 -3.44
CA ASN A 239 -7.23 -2.14 -4.59
C ASN A 239 -7.60 -0.66 -4.50
N MET A 240 -7.89 -0.12 -3.31
CA MET A 240 -8.07 1.32 -3.11
C MET A 240 -6.80 2.11 -3.47
N LEU A 241 -5.64 1.59 -3.09
CA LEU A 241 -4.35 2.17 -3.49
C LEU A 241 -4.14 2.11 -5.01
N PHE A 242 -4.47 1.00 -5.68
CA PHE A 242 -4.40 0.93 -7.14
C PHE A 242 -5.35 1.90 -7.82
N VAL A 243 -6.60 2.04 -7.35
CA VAL A 243 -7.52 3.08 -7.84
C VAL A 243 -6.89 4.46 -7.72
N TYR A 244 -6.27 4.77 -6.58
CA TYR A 244 -5.57 6.04 -6.39
C TYR A 244 -4.41 6.23 -7.37
N LEU A 245 -3.51 5.25 -7.46
CA LEU A 245 -2.30 5.37 -8.27
C LEU A 245 -2.63 5.40 -9.77
N PHE A 246 -3.57 4.58 -10.25
CA PHE A 246 -4.04 4.60 -11.63
C PHE A 246 -4.83 5.87 -11.95
N SER A 247 -5.61 6.41 -11.00
CA SER A 247 -6.29 7.71 -11.19
C SER A 247 -5.29 8.86 -11.30
N ASN A 248 -4.25 8.86 -10.46
CA ASN A 248 -3.18 9.86 -10.53
C ASN A 248 -2.42 9.75 -11.85
N PHE A 249 -2.11 8.53 -12.30
CA PHE A 249 -1.52 8.29 -13.62
C PHE A 249 -2.43 8.79 -14.74
N TYR A 250 -3.72 8.47 -14.72
CA TYR A 250 -4.69 8.88 -15.74
C TYR A 250 -4.80 10.40 -15.85
N VAL A 251 -4.90 11.10 -14.70
CA VAL A 251 -4.94 12.57 -14.68
C VAL A 251 -3.64 13.17 -15.21
N LYS A 252 -2.50 12.66 -14.77
CA LYS A 252 -1.19 13.18 -15.20
C LYS A 252 -0.93 12.95 -16.69
N GLU A 253 -1.26 11.76 -17.21
CA GLU A 253 -0.95 11.36 -18.58
C GLU A 253 -1.97 11.90 -19.58
N TYR A 254 -3.27 11.91 -19.26
CA TYR A 254 -4.31 12.26 -20.22
C TYR A 254 -4.97 13.62 -19.97
N HIS A 255 -5.19 14.02 -18.71
CA HIS A 255 -5.88 15.28 -18.41
C HIS A 255 -4.94 16.49 -18.48
N ASN A 256 -3.77 16.40 -17.84
CA ASN A 256 -2.81 17.51 -17.84
C ASN A 256 -2.15 17.72 -19.20
N ARG A 257 -1.91 16.65 -19.99
CA ARG A 257 -1.45 16.78 -21.39
C ARG A 257 -2.50 17.47 -22.26
N ARG A 258 -3.76 17.06 -22.16
CA ARG A 258 -4.86 17.69 -22.90
C ARG A 258 -5.02 19.16 -22.53
N GLN A 259 -4.93 19.53 -21.24
CA GLN A 259 -4.94 20.94 -20.83
C GLN A 259 -3.72 21.71 -21.36
N ALA A 260 -2.53 21.10 -21.40
CA ALA A 260 -1.34 21.73 -21.97
C ALA A 260 -1.45 21.91 -23.49
N GLU A 261 -2.00 20.93 -24.21
CA GLU A 261 -2.29 20.99 -25.65
C GLU A 261 -3.38 22.02 -25.97
N GLU A 262 -4.47 22.06 -25.18
CA GLU A 262 -5.52 23.07 -25.29
C GLU A 262 -4.98 24.47 -24.96
N THR A 263 -4.11 24.62 -23.96
CA THR A 263 -3.46 25.91 -23.61
C THR A 263 -2.45 26.33 -24.68
N ALA A 264 -1.69 25.40 -25.25
CA ALA A 264 -0.76 25.67 -26.35
C ALA A 264 -1.51 26.06 -27.63
N HIS A 265 -2.62 25.40 -27.96
CA HIS A 265 -3.49 25.81 -29.06
C HIS A 265 -4.14 27.17 -28.80
N LYS A 266 -4.53 27.47 -27.56
CA LYS A 266 -5.07 28.79 -27.18
C LYS A 266 -4.00 29.89 -27.23
N TYR A 267 -2.74 29.56 -26.94
CA TYR A 267 -1.60 30.47 -27.04
C TYR A 267 -1.26 30.76 -28.51
N ILE A 268 -1.19 29.73 -29.37
CA ILE A 268 -0.97 29.88 -30.81
C ILE A 268 -2.13 30.63 -31.49
N SER A 269 -3.37 30.38 -31.08
CA SER A 269 -4.55 31.09 -31.59
C SER A 269 -4.70 32.51 -31.00
N GLY A 270 -4.13 32.75 -29.81
CA GLY A 270 -4.14 34.04 -29.11
C GLY A 270 -3.09 35.03 -29.62
N VAL A 271 -1.96 34.55 -30.16
CA VAL A 271 -0.94 35.39 -30.81
C VAL A 271 -1.45 36.02 -32.12
N ILE A 272 -2.54 35.51 -32.69
CA ILE A 272 -3.18 36.06 -33.91
C ILE A 272 -4.27 37.10 -33.57
N ASN A 273 -4.76 37.19 -32.33
CA ASN A 273 -5.97 37.95 -32.01
C ASN A 273 -5.94 38.65 -30.65
N SER A 274 -5.04 39.62 -30.44
CA SER A 274 -5.14 40.51 -29.27
C SER A 274 -5.10 41.99 -29.65
N ASN A 275 -6.27 42.50 -30.05
CA ASN A 275 -6.75 43.84 -29.69
C ASN A 275 -8.12 43.67 -29.01
N ASN A 276 -8.16 43.80 -27.68
CA ASN A 276 -9.19 44.46 -26.87
C ASN A 276 -9.39 43.85 -25.47
N ILE A 277 -9.80 44.77 -24.61
CA ILE A 277 -9.71 44.83 -23.14
C ILE A 277 -11.11 44.71 -22.51
N ASN A 278 -11.15 44.15 -21.28
CA ASN A 278 -12.21 44.23 -20.23
C ASN A 278 -13.58 43.55 -20.54
N ASN A 279 -14.39 43.00 -19.61
CA ASN A 279 -14.54 43.22 -18.16
C ASN A 279 -15.34 42.06 -17.47
N TYR A 280 -15.30 42.07 -16.13
CA TYR A 280 -16.03 41.34 -15.06
C TYR A 280 -17.42 40.69 -15.28
N LYS A 281 -17.66 39.56 -14.58
CA LYS A 281 -18.67 39.44 -13.49
C LYS A 281 -18.54 38.16 -12.63
N ASN A 282 -18.91 38.32 -11.36
CA ASN A 282 -19.03 37.33 -10.28
C ASN A 282 -20.19 36.35 -10.51
N ASP A 283 -20.11 35.16 -9.89
CA ASP A 283 -21.23 34.62 -9.11
C ASP A 283 -20.75 33.66 -7.99
N LYS A 284 -21.37 33.84 -6.82
CA LYS A 284 -21.13 33.12 -5.56
C LYS A 284 -22.15 31.99 -5.39
N ILE A 285 -21.62 30.82 -5.02
CA ILE A 285 -22.01 29.93 -3.90
C ILE A 285 -23.46 29.40 -3.84
N ASN A 286 -23.59 28.07 -3.80
CA ASN A 286 -24.35 27.34 -2.77
C ASN A 286 -23.98 25.84 -2.74
N PHE A 287 -23.13 25.42 -1.78
CA PHE A 287 -22.94 24.00 -1.42
C PHE A 287 -22.36 23.87 0.01
N VAL A 288 -22.99 24.54 0.99
CA VAL A 288 -22.53 24.52 2.40
C VAL A 288 -23.64 24.06 3.37
N HIS A 289 -24.79 23.60 2.88
CA HIS A 289 -25.91 23.21 3.75
C HIS A 289 -26.24 21.70 3.72
N PHE A 290 -25.23 20.83 3.76
CA PHE A 290 -25.47 19.37 3.76
C PHE A 290 -24.62 18.54 4.74
N LEU A 291 -23.71 19.12 5.55
CA LEU A 291 -22.80 18.31 6.37
C LEU A 291 -22.69 18.76 7.84
N VAL A 292 -23.80 19.20 8.44
CA VAL A 292 -23.85 19.36 9.90
C VAL A 292 -25.21 18.87 10.38
N GLU A 293 -25.28 17.57 10.67
CA GLU A 293 -26.14 17.00 11.71
C GLU A 293 -25.78 15.52 11.90
N ASN A 294 -25.87 15.05 13.14
CA ASN A 294 -25.49 13.74 13.68
C ASN A 294 -24.03 13.62 14.15
N ILE A 295 -23.70 14.42 15.16
CA ILE A 295 -22.67 14.07 16.15
C ILE A 295 -23.44 13.56 17.37
N GLU A 296 -23.52 12.25 17.55
CA GLU A 296 -23.71 11.65 18.86
C GLU A 296 -23.22 10.18 18.86
N GLU A 297 -22.58 9.82 19.98
CA GLU A 297 -21.92 8.55 20.34
C GLU A 297 -20.60 8.21 19.64
N TRP A 298 -19.54 8.85 20.15
CA TRP A 298 -18.15 8.47 19.89
C TRP A 298 -17.81 7.09 20.46
N SER A 299 -17.97 6.08 19.61
CA SER A 299 -17.18 4.86 19.62
C SER A 299 -16.51 4.74 18.26
N VAL A 300 -15.44 5.53 18.04
CA VAL A 300 -14.60 5.48 16.82
C VAL A 300 -14.04 4.05 16.56
N MET A 301 -14.15 3.17 17.56
CA MET A 301 -13.66 1.79 17.54
C MET A 301 -14.69 0.74 17.11
N SER A 302 -15.98 1.09 16.97
CA SER A 302 -17.03 0.09 16.74
C SER A 302 -17.19 -0.39 15.28
N SER A 303 -16.71 0.37 14.29
CA SER A 303 -16.87 0.01 12.88
C SER A 303 -15.65 0.36 12.02
N PRO A 304 -15.07 -0.60 11.26
CA PRO A 304 -14.04 -0.35 10.25
C PRO A 304 -14.45 0.71 9.21
N VAL A 305 -15.75 0.90 9.01
CA VAL A 305 -16.32 1.90 8.08
C VAL A 305 -15.94 3.32 8.49
N THR A 306 -15.96 3.64 9.79
CA THR A 306 -15.62 4.98 10.30
C THR A 306 -14.19 5.36 9.96
N ILE A 307 -13.25 4.41 10.07
CA ILE A 307 -11.84 4.65 9.75
C ILE A 307 -11.62 4.78 8.24
N ILE A 308 -12.33 3.99 7.43
CA ILE A 308 -12.30 4.14 5.97
C ILE A 308 -12.81 5.54 5.58
N ILE A 309 -13.89 6.02 6.20
CA ILE A 309 -14.42 7.38 5.98
C ILE A 309 -13.38 8.43 6.34
N ILE A 310 -12.74 8.33 7.52
CA ILE A 310 -11.67 9.24 7.95
C ILE A 310 -10.52 9.25 6.94
N VAL A 311 -10.05 8.08 6.51
CA VAL A 311 -8.95 7.96 5.54
C VAL A 311 -9.34 8.53 4.18
N VAL A 312 -10.54 8.24 3.68
CA VAL A 312 -11.03 8.77 2.40
C VAL A 312 -11.18 10.29 2.47
N ALA A 313 -11.75 10.82 3.56
CA ALA A 313 -11.86 12.26 3.80
C ALA A 313 -10.49 12.93 3.88
N TYR A 314 -9.57 12.33 4.63
CA TYR A 314 -8.18 12.78 4.76
C TYR A 314 -7.46 12.83 3.40
N LEU A 315 -7.47 11.74 2.63
CA LEU A 315 -6.83 11.68 1.32
C LEU A 315 -7.50 12.65 0.33
N GLY A 316 -8.84 12.75 0.36
CA GLY A 316 -9.59 13.71 -0.44
C GLY A 316 -9.22 15.16 -0.14
N PHE A 317 -9.05 15.49 1.15
CA PHE A 317 -8.60 16.80 1.60
C PHE A 317 -7.16 17.09 1.18
N VAL A 318 -6.20 16.25 1.57
CA VAL A 318 -4.77 16.51 1.38
C VAL A 318 -4.36 16.54 -0.09
N LEU A 319 -4.97 15.69 -0.92
CA LEU A 319 -4.52 15.50 -2.31
C LEU A 319 -5.29 16.34 -3.34
N LYS A 320 -6.53 16.75 -3.04
CA LYS A 320 -7.36 17.50 -4.00
C LYS A 320 -7.97 18.75 -3.40
N LEU A 321 -8.84 18.61 -2.40
CA LEU A 321 -9.68 19.71 -1.93
C LEU A 321 -8.85 20.82 -1.30
N GLY A 322 -7.96 20.48 -0.37
CA GLY A 322 -7.07 21.40 0.32
C GLY A 322 -6.18 22.22 -0.63
N PRO A 323 -5.38 21.60 -1.51
CA PRO A 323 -4.59 22.34 -2.49
C PRO A 323 -5.43 23.22 -3.43
N LYS A 324 -6.62 22.75 -3.84
CA LYS A 324 -7.55 23.53 -4.68
C LYS A 324 -8.07 24.77 -3.95
N LEU A 325 -8.44 24.65 -2.68
CA LEU A 325 -8.88 25.76 -1.83
C LEU A 325 -7.74 26.76 -1.58
N MET A 326 -6.53 26.27 -1.34
CA MET A 326 -5.35 27.09 -1.08
C MET A 326 -4.80 27.76 -2.34
N LYS A 327 -5.12 27.30 -3.56
CA LYS A 327 -4.61 27.88 -4.82
C LYS A 327 -4.80 29.40 -4.90
N LYS A 328 -5.96 29.92 -4.46
CA LYS A 328 -6.31 31.35 -4.48
C LYS A 328 -6.05 32.10 -3.16
N ARG A 329 -5.57 31.42 -2.10
CA ARG A 329 -5.35 32.02 -0.78
C ARG A 329 -3.86 32.18 -0.48
N SER A 330 -3.46 33.12 0.36
CA SER A 330 -2.10 33.17 0.90
C SER A 330 -1.85 32.00 1.88
N ALA A 331 -0.59 31.66 2.12
CA ALA A 331 -0.25 30.64 3.11
C ALA A 331 -0.60 31.12 4.52
N PHE A 332 -1.20 30.27 5.35
CA PHE A 332 -1.56 30.63 6.73
C PHE A 332 -0.32 30.66 7.63
N GLU A 333 -0.22 31.68 8.49
CA GLU A 333 0.82 31.79 9.52
C GLU A 333 0.43 31.06 10.81
N LEU A 334 0.55 29.72 10.79
CA LEU A 334 0.14 28.86 11.91
C LEU A 334 1.26 28.61 12.93
N ARG A 335 2.12 29.59 13.20
CA ARG A 335 3.36 29.37 13.94
C ARG A 335 3.13 28.91 15.39
N MET A 336 2.36 29.66 16.17
CA MET A 336 2.07 29.29 17.57
C MET A 336 1.27 27.98 17.65
N MET A 337 0.32 27.78 16.73
CA MET A 337 -0.45 26.55 16.64
C MET A 337 0.46 25.33 16.39
N LEU A 338 1.45 25.45 15.51
CA LEU A 338 2.44 24.38 15.28
C LEU A 338 3.31 24.12 16.50
N VAL A 339 3.74 25.14 17.22
CA VAL A 339 4.54 24.96 18.44
C VAL A 339 3.74 24.19 19.48
N VAL A 340 2.50 24.62 19.76
CA VAL A 340 1.60 23.95 20.71
C VAL A 340 1.31 22.53 20.27
N TYR A 341 0.98 22.32 19.00
CA TYR A 341 0.72 21.00 18.44
C TYR A 341 1.93 20.07 18.58
N ASN A 342 3.12 20.50 18.19
CA ASN A 342 4.33 19.68 18.31
C ASN A 342 4.67 19.37 19.78
N LEU A 343 4.46 20.32 20.71
CA LEU A 343 4.64 20.09 22.14
C LEU A 343 3.67 19.02 22.67
N LEU A 344 2.39 19.09 22.26
CA LEU A 344 1.39 18.08 22.60
C LEU A 344 1.77 16.70 22.03
N GLN A 345 2.24 16.64 20.78
CA GLN A 345 2.71 15.40 20.16
C GLN A 345 3.92 14.78 20.90
N VAL A 346 4.84 15.62 21.38
CA VAL A 346 5.94 15.17 22.25
C VAL A 346 5.39 14.58 23.55
N GLY A 347 4.43 15.25 24.19
CA GLY A 347 3.79 14.77 25.43
C GLY A 347 3.08 13.42 25.25
N VAL A 348 2.27 13.28 24.20
CA VAL A 348 1.58 12.02 23.87
C VAL A 348 2.59 10.90 23.57
N SER A 349 3.63 11.20 22.80
CA SER A 349 4.67 10.22 22.46
C SER A 349 5.48 9.79 23.69
N LEU A 350 5.76 10.71 24.61
CA LEU A 350 6.45 10.43 25.87
C LEU A 350 5.58 9.55 26.79
N PHE A 351 4.28 9.84 26.90
CA PHE A 351 3.35 9.01 27.67
C PHE A 351 3.33 7.56 27.15
N ILE A 352 3.14 7.37 25.84
CA ILE A 352 3.12 6.03 25.24
C ILE A 352 4.46 5.32 25.44
N PHE A 353 5.58 6.04 25.28
CA PHE A 353 6.91 5.48 25.48
C PHE A 353 7.13 5.00 26.93
N CYS A 354 6.76 5.81 27.93
CA CYS A 354 6.92 5.44 29.34
C CYS A 354 6.04 4.23 29.71
N VAL A 355 4.77 4.24 29.33
CA VAL A 355 3.83 3.15 29.62
C VAL A 355 4.25 1.86 28.88
N GLY A 356 4.63 1.96 27.61
CA GLY A 356 5.12 0.84 26.81
C GLY A 356 6.41 0.23 27.38
N THR A 357 7.37 1.07 27.76
CA THR A 357 8.64 0.61 28.36
C THR A 357 8.42 -0.10 29.69
N ASN A 358 7.53 0.40 30.56
CA ASN A 358 7.18 -0.27 31.80
C ASN A 358 6.58 -1.65 31.56
N LEU A 359 5.71 -1.81 30.56
CA LEU A 359 5.12 -3.10 30.21
C LEU A 359 6.15 -4.07 29.61
N LEU A 360 7.09 -3.57 28.81
CA LEU A 360 8.21 -4.34 28.24
C LEU A 360 9.23 -4.79 29.30
N LEU A 361 9.49 -3.96 30.32
CA LEU A 361 10.36 -4.34 31.45
C LEU A 361 9.76 -5.46 32.30
N GLN A 362 8.44 -5.42 32.53
CA GLN A 362 7.75 -6.43 33.33
C GLN A 362 7.64 -7.78 32.61
N ASN A 363 7.30 -7.77 31.32
CA ASN A 363 6.97 -8.97 30.55
C ASN A 363 8.05 -9.41 29.56
N GLY A 364 9.16 -8.68 29.42
CA GLY A 364 10.30 -9.00 28.58
C GLY A 364 10.31 -8.26 27.24
N PHE A 365 11.49 -7.78 26.82
CA PHE A 365 11.65 -6.98 25.60
C PHE A 365 11.63 -7.80 24.30
N ILE A 366 12.34 -8.93 24.29
CA ILE A 366 12.55 -9.76 23.09
C ILE A 366 11.67 -11.00 23.14
N ILE A 367 11.71 -11.69 24.28
CA ILE A 367 10.92 -12.89 24.56
C ILE A 367 9.89 -12.50 25.60
N GLN A 368 8.61 -12.58 25.24
CA GLN A 368 7.55 -12.37 26.21
C GLN A 368 7.53 -13.53 27.21
N ARG A 369 7.40 -13.20 28.49
CA ARG A 369 7.33 -14.15 29.60
C ARG A 369 5.96 -14.82 29.72
N GLN A 370 4.91 -14.11 29.33
CA GLN A 370 3.52 -14.56 29.39
C GLN A 370 2.80 -14.22 28.09
N CYS A 371 1.89 -15.08 27.65
CA CYS A 371 1.08 -14.83 26.47
C CYS A 371 -0.08 -13.89 26.79
N VAL A 372 -0.37 -12.96 25.87
CA VAL A 372 -1.49 -12.01 25.99
C VAL A 372 -2.85 -12.74 26.12
N ALA A 373 -2.98 -13.92 25.53
CA ALA A 373 -4.19 -14.73 25.60
C ALA A 373 -4.48 -15.28 27.01
N ASP A 374 -3.43 -15.52 27.81
CA ASP A 374 -3.52 -16.28 29.07
C ASP A 374 -3.67 -15.37 30.29
N ASN A 375 -3.38 -14.06 30.15
CA ASN A 375 -3.43 -13.10 31.24
C ASN A 375 -4.33 -11.90 30.88
N THR A 376 -5.50 -11.82 31.53
CA THR A 376 -6.50 -10.75 31.33
C THR A 376 -5.94 -9.36 31.63
N GLU A 377 -5.09 -9.21 32.64
CA GLU A 377 -4.49 -7.92 33.01
C GLU A 377 -3.50 -7.45 31.95
N LEU A 378 -2.65 -8.37 31.46
CA LEU A 378 -1.72 -8.10 30.36
C LEU A 378 -2.47 -7.73 29.07
N LYS A 379 -3.57 -8.42 28.78
CA LYS A 379 -4.44 -8.13 27.64
C LYS A 379 -5.04 -6.73 27.70
N ILE A 380 -5.60 -6.35 28.84
CA ILE A 380 -6.16 -4.99 29.05
C ILE A 380 -5.07 -3.94 28.86
N LYS A 381 -3.89 -4.12 29.48
CA LYS A 381 -2.76 -3.17 29.35
C LYS A 381 -2.27 -3.07 27.90
N THR A 382 -2.16 -4.18 27.19
CA THR A 382 -1.74 -4.24 25.78
C THR A 382 -2.73 -3.48 24.88
N VAL A 383 -4.03 -3.79 25.00
CA VAL A 383 -5.09 -3.13 24.22
C VAL A 383 -5.11 -1.63 24.50
N SER A 384 -5.02 -1.20 25.76
CA SER A 384 -5.01 0.21 26.14
C SER A 384 -3.83 0.97 25.53
N ILE A 385 -2.62 0.41 25.52
CA ILE A 385 -1.45 1.05 24.90
C ILE A 385 -1.65 1.18 23.38
N ILE A 386 -2.14 0.13 22.72
CA ILE A 386 -2.42 0.17 21.27
C ILE A 386 -3.50 1.21 20.97
N GLN A 387 -4.49 1.35 21.84
CA GLN A 387 -5.55 2.36 21.73
C GLN A 387 -4.99 3.79 21.86
N TYR A 388 -4.12 4.07 22.84
CA TYR A 388 -3.46 5.37 22.95
C TYR A 388 -2.59 5.67 21.73
N TYR A 389 -1.87 4.67 21.23
CA TYR A 389 -1.08 4.79 20.01
C TYR A 389 -1.96 5.04 18.78
N PHE A 390 -3.14 4.42 18.69
CA PHE A 390 -4.13 4.69 17.65
C PHE A 390 -4.58 6.15 17.64
N TYR A 391 -4.94 6.69 18.81
CA TYR A 391 -5.32 8.10 18.93
C TYR A 391 -4.16 9.04 18.56
N ALA A 392 -2.93 8.67 18.93
CA ALA A 392 -1.75 9.40 18.46
C ALA A 392 -1.72 9.42 16.92
N LYS A 393 -1.86 8.28 16.23
CA LYS A 393 -1.86 8.25 14.75
C LYS A 393 -2.96 9.05 14.09
N ILE A 394 -4.16 9.12 14.68
CA ILE A 394 -5.21 10.03 14.19
C ILE A 394 -4.72 11.48 14.29
N SER A 395 -4.16 11.87 15.43
CA SER A 395 -3.68 13.24 15.65
C SER A 395 -2.53 13.62 14.70
N GLU A 396 -1.66 12.67 14.33
CA GLU A 396 -0.55 12.89 13.39
C GLU A 396 -1.03 13.21 11.96
N LEU A 397 -2.27 12.87 11.59
CA LEU A 397 -2.83 13.27 10.29
C LEU A 397 -2.84 14.81 10.12
N LEU A 398 -2.89 15.55 11.23
CA LEU A 398 -2.84 17.01 11.20
C LEU A 398 -1.52 17.56 10.64
N ASP A 399 -0.42 16.79 10.66
CA ASP A 399 0.86 17.19 10.04
C ASP A 399 0.68 17.59 8.58
N THR A 400 0.06 16.71 7.79
CA THR A 400 -0.25 16.99 6.38
C THR A 400 -1.25 18.12 6.21
N VAL A 401 -2.23 18.25 7.10
CA VAL A 401 -3.20 19.35 7.05
C VAL A 401 -2.47 20.68 7.19
N PHE A 402 -1.53 20.78 8.14
CA PHE A 402 -0.69 21.97 8.30
C PHE A 402 0.22 22.21 7.08
N PHE A 403 0.76 21.17 6.44
CA PHE A 403 1.53 21.34 5.20
C PHE A 403 0.69 21.95 4.07
N VAL A 404 -0.55 21.49 3.90
CA VAL A 404 -1.50 22.04 2.91
C VAL A 404 -1.81 23.51 3.22
N LEU A 405 -2.18 23.82 4.47
CA LEU A 405 -2.55 25.18 4.87
C LEU A 405 -1.38 26.17 4.77
N ARG A 406 -0.14 25.68 4.88
CA ARG A 406 1.08 26.49 4.73
C ARG A 406 1.66 26.49 3.31
N LYS A 407 0.99 25.85 2.35
CA LYS A 407 1.50 25.68 0.96
C LYS A 407 2.90 25.07 0.91
N ARG A 408 3.18 24.11 1.79
CA ARG A 408 4.44 23.35 1.81
C ARG A 408 4.31 22.07 1.00
N ASP A 409 3.89 22.18 -0.26
CA ASP A 409 3.57 21.04 -1.13
C ASP A 409 4.75 20.07 -1.31
N ARG A 410 5.99 20.56 -1.21
CA ARG A 410 7.20 19.72 -1.25
C ARG A 410 7.29 18.74 -0.07
N GLN A 411 6.64 19.04 1.07
CA GLN A 411 6.60 18.17 2.25
C GLN A 411 5.52 17.09 2.15
N ILE A 412 4.48 17.31 1.32
CA ILE A 412 3.42 16.34 1.02
C ILE A 412 3.96 15.32 0.00
N SER A 413 4.93 14.54 0.43
CA SER A 413 5.53 13.48 -0.36
C SER A 413 4.69 12.20 -0.30
N PHE A 414 4.84 11.35 -1.32
CA PHE A 414 4.25 10.01 -1.30
C PHE A 414 4.64 9.23 -0.03
N LEU A 415 5.91 9.28 0.37
CA LEU A 415 6.41 8.61 1.59
C LEU A 415 5.58 9.00 2.82
N HIS A 416 5.35 10.31 2.98
CA HIS A 416 4.65 10.83 4.15
C HIS A 416 3.17 10.44 4.15
N VAL A 417 2.43 10.69 3.05
CA VAL A 417 1.01 10.32 2.96
C VAL A 417 0.80 8.80 3.08
N TYR A 418 1.67 8.01 2.44
CA TYR A 418 1.65 6.54 2.53
C TYR A 418 1.85 6.07 3.97
N HIS A 419 2.90 6.54 4.64
CA HIS A 419 3.21 6.17 6.01
C HIS A 419 2.06 6.52 6.96
N HIS A 420 1.58 7.77 6.98
CA HIS A 420 0.52 8.20 7.91
C HIS A 420 -0.83 7.49 7.67
N THR A 421 -1.15 7.16 6.41
CA THR A 421 -2.36 6.40 6.09
C THR A 421 -2.23 4.94 6.51
N PHE A 422 -1.10 4.31 6.21
CA PHE A 422 -0.91 2.88 6.44
C PHE A 422 -0.69 2.56 7.92
N THR A 423 0.06 3.38 8.67
CA THR A 423 0.20 3.19 10.12
C THR A 423 -1.14 3.26 10.84
N LEU A 424 -2.00 4.21 10.47
CA LEU A 424 -3.35 4.32 11.05
C LEU A 424 -4.19 3.06 10.81
N LEU A 425 -4.18 2.55 9.57
CA LEU A 425 -4.93 1.34 9.22
C LEU A 425 -4.41 0.10 9.92
N VAL A 426 -3.08 -0.07 9.98
CA VAL A 426 -2.45 -1.19 10.68
C VAL A 426 -2.75 -1.14 12.18
N THR A 427 -2.59 0.02 12.82
CA THR A 427 -2.89 0.14 14.25
C THR A 427 -4.36 -0.11 14.56
N CYS A 428 -5.28 0.37 13.72
CA CYS A 428 -6.72 0.07 13.86
C CYS A 428 -6.99 -1.44 13.78
N TYR A 429 -6.35 -2.11 12.82
CA TYR A 429 -6.49 -3.56 12.67
C TYR A 429 -5.97 -4.31 13.89
N THR A 430 -4.74 -4.01 14.34
CA THR A 430 -4.15 -4.65 15.53
C THR A 430 -5.03 -4.43 16.76
N LEU A 431 -5.61 -3.24 16.93
CA LEU A 431 -6.49 -2.94 18.06
C LEU A 431 -7.77 -3.78 18.07
N ASN A 432 -8.41 -3.92 16.90
CA ASN A 432 -9.76 -4.51 16.81
C ASN A 432 -9.76 -6.03 16.62
N TYR A 433 -8.71 -6.59 16.03
CA TYR A 433 -8.72 -7.98 15.57
C TYR A 433 -7.59 -8.83 16.15
N ASP A 434 -6.41 -8.26 16.39
CA ASP A 434 -5.23 -9.05 16.78
C ASP A 434 -4.29 -8.24 17.70
N PRO A 435 -4.70 -7.98 18.96
CA PRO A 435 -3.88 -7.23 19.90
C PRO A 435 -2.66 -8.04 20.31
N ASP A 436 -1.54 -7.78 19.63
CA ASP A 436 -0.32 -8.54 19.76
C ASP A 436 0.75 -7.82 20.60
N TYR A 437 1.48 -8.58 21.41
CA TYR A 437 2.52 -8.04 22.30
C TYR A 437 3.76 -7.55 21.55
N CYS A 438 4.14 -8.19 20.44
CA CYS A 438 5.25 -7.74 19.60
C CYS A 438 4.99 -6.33 19.08
N PHE A 439 3.73 -6.02 18.77
CA PHE A 439 3.33 -4.68 18.32
C PHE A 439 3.59 -3.58 19.38
N ILE A 440 3.59 -3.90 20.68
CA ILE A 440 3.93 -2.95 21.75
C ILE A 440 5.39 -2.47 21.64
N PHE A 441 6.32 -3.36 21.30
CA PHE A 441 7.71 -2.98 21.08
C PHE A 441 7.83 -2.00 19.90
N LEU A 442 7.12 -2.29 18.80
CA LEU A 442 7.08 -1.43 17.62
C LEU A 442 6.53 -0.03 17.95
N CYS A 443 5.40 0.02 18.66
CA CYS A 443 4.79 1.27 19.11
C CYS A 443 5.74 2.07 20.02
N THR A 444 6.34 1.41 21.01
CA THR A 444 7.23 2.05 21.99
C THR A 444 8.45 2.65 21.31
N LEU A 445 9.13 1.89 20.44
CA LEU A 445 10.30 2.38 19.72
C LEU A 445 9.94 3.50 18.72
N ASN A 446 8.78 3.42 18.08
CA ASN A 446 8.30 4.51 17.21
C ASN A 446 7.99 5.78 18.01
N SER A 447 7.33 5.66 19.16
CA SER A 447 7.05 6.78 20.06
C SER A 447 8.32 7.45 20.55
N PHE A 448 9.37 6.67 20.86
CA PHE A 448 10.69 7.23 21.21
C PHE A 448 11.25 8.13 20.10
N ILE A 449 11.22 7.67 18.85
CA ILE A 449 11.68 8.47 17.71
C ILE A 449 10.77 9.66 17.45
N HIS A 450 9.46 9.54 17.69
CA HIS A 450 8.50 10.64 17.56
C HIS A 450 8.71 11.75 18.60
N ILE A 451 9.13 11.43 19.83
CA ILE A 451 9.56 12.44 20.82
C ILE A 451 10.65 13.34 20.20
N ILE A 452 11.66 12.73 19.59
CA ILE A 452 12.80 13.44 19.00
C ILE A 452 12.38 14.22 17.76
N MET A 453 11.57 13.60 16.89
CA MET A 453 11.11 14.20 15.64
C MET A 453 10.20 15.41 15.87
N TYR A 454 9.22 15.30 16.76
CA TYR A 454 8.32 16.41 17.07
C TYR A 454 9.00 17.51 17.88
N ALA A 455 9.95 17.18 18.75
CA ALA A 455 10.81 18.19 19.38
C ALA A 455 11.56 19.00 18.31
N TYR A 456 12.12 18.33 17.31
CA TYR A 456 12.76 19.00 16.18
C TYR A 456 11.78 19.89 15.39
N TYR A 457 10.57 19.42 15.08
CA TYR A 457 9.57 20.22 14.36
C TYR A 457 9.06 21.42 15.17
N GLY A 458 8.91 21.27 16.48
CA GLY A 458 8.60 22.38 17.39
C GLY A 458 9.69 23.45 17.39
N LEU A 459 10.97 23.05 17.51
CA LEU A 459 12.10 23.97 17.44
C LEU A 459 12.24 24.61 16.05
N ALA A 460 11.98 23.86 14.98
CA ALA A 460 12.05 24.34 13.60
C ALA A 460 10.95 25.37 13.26
N ALA A 461 9.90 25.48 14.09
CA ALA A 461 8.90 26.53 13.96
C ALA A 461 9.45 27.92 14.35
N PHE A 462 10.61 28.00 15.02
CA PHE A 462 11.29 29.26 15.34
C PHE A 462 12.39 29.56 14.32
N PRO A 463 12.26 30.60 13.47
CA PRO A 463 13.25 30.93 12.43
C PRO A 463 14.67 31.11 12.99
N ASN A 464 14.80 31.74 14.15
CA ASN A 464 16.08 31.99 14.82
C ASN A 464 16.78 30.68 15.23
N LEU A 465 16.00 29.64 15.57
CA LEU A 465 16.54 28.36 16.00
C LEU A 465 16.90 27.43 14.84
N THR A 466 16.31 27.63 13.65
CA THR A 466 16.55 26.77 12.48
C THR A 466 18.03 26.64 12.10
N LYS A 467 18.84 27.68 12.35
CA LYS A 467 20.30 27.67 12.11
C LYS A 467 21.05 26.67 12.99
N TYR A 468 20.57 26.43 14.21
CA TYR A 468 21.21 25.53 15.19
C TYR A 468 20.75 24.07 15.04
N LEU A 469 19.79 23.79 14.16
CA LEU A 469 19.22 22.45 13.95
C LEU A 469 20.05 21.59 12.96
N TRP A 470 21.38 21.56 13.14
CA TRP A 470 22.33 20.81 12.31
C TRP A 470 22.12 19.29 12.35
N TRP A 471 21.40 18.81 13.36
CA TRP A 471 21.22 17.39 13.66
C TRP A 471 20.04 16.74 12.94
N LYS A 472 19.36 17.46 12.03
CA LYS A 472 18.29 16.94 11.14
C LYS A 472 18.66 15.62 10.45
N LYS A 473 19.90 15.51 9.97
CA LYS A 473 20.41 14.30 9.29
C LYS A 473 20.47 13.08 10.21
N TYR A 474 20.70 13.28 11.51
CA TYR A 474 20.77 12.20 12.48
C TYR A 474 19.39 11.67 12.84
N ILE A 475 18.34 12.50 12.83
CA ILE A 475 16.96 12.03 13.01
C ILE A 475 16.60 11.00 11.94
N THR A 476 16.90 11.28 10.67
CA THR A 476 16.65 10.33 9.58
C THR A 476 17.49 9.04 9.70
N LYS A 477 18.73 9.14 10.22
CA LYS A 477 19.54 7.95 10.53
C LYS A 477 18.93 7.12 11.67
N MET A 478 18.45 7.78 12.73
CA MET A 478 17.78 7.12 13.85
C MET A 478 16.49 6.43 13.40
N GLN A 479 15.70 7.04 12.52
CA GLN A 479 14.51 6.42 11.91
C GLN A 479 14.87 5.16 11.09
N LEU A 480 15.97 5.17 10.34
CA LEU A 480 16.43 3.97 9.62
C LEU A 480 16.90 2.87 10.56
N ILE A 481 17.65 3.22 11.62
CA ILE A 481 18.08 2.28 12.65
C ILE A 481 16.87 1.69 13.38
N GLN A 482 15.86 2.52 13.69
CA GLN A 482 14.60 2.09 14.31
C GLN A 482 13.97 0.94 13.52
N PHE A 483 13.84 1.08 12.20
CA PHE A 483 13.24 0.04 11.35
C PHE A 483 14.05 -1.26 11.33
N LEU A 484 15.39 -1.17 11.33
CA LEU A 484 16.25 -2.35 11.40
C LEU A 484 16.09 -3.08 12.74
N VAL A 485 16.07 -2.33 13.84
CA VAL A 485 15.85 -2.88 15.18
C VAL A 485 14.48 -3.54 15.29
N MET A 486 13.43 -2.95 14.71
CA MET A 486 12.09 -3.53 14.68
C MET A 486 12.06 -4.88 13.93
N ILE A 487 12.73 -4.98 12.77
CA ILE A 487 12.80 -6.25 12.03
C ILE A 487 13.53 -7.32 12.85
N VAL A 488 14.69 -6.98 13.44
CA VAL A 488 15.46 -7.93 14.24
C VAL A 488 14.66 -8.41 15.44
N GLN A 489 14.00 -7.50 16.17
CA GLN A 489 13.17 -7.85 17.31
C GLN A 489 11.99 -8.74 16.90
N MET A 490 11.32 -8.43 15.79
CA MET A 490 10.22 -9.27 15.29
C MET A 490 10.70 -10.68 14.93
N LEU A 491 11.81 -10.81 14.20
CA LEU A 491 12.38 -12.10 13.82
C LEU A 491 12.75 -12.93 15.04
N LEU A 492 13.43 -12.33 16.03
CA LEU A 492 13.80 -12.99 17.27
C LEU A 492 12.58 -13.39 18.09
N SER A 493 11.59 -12.49 18.21
CA SER A 493 10.35 -12.77 18.94
C SER A 493 9.58 -13.94 18.31
N HIS A 494 9.48 -13.99 16.98
CA HIS A 494 8.82 -15.08 16.28
C HIS A 494 9.55 -16.43 16.38
N GLN A 495 10.89 -16.42 16.41
CA GLN A 495 11.69 -17.65 16.51
C GLN A 495 11.79 -18.20 17.94
N LEU A 496 11.91 -17.31 18.93
CA LEU A 496 12.26 -17.67 20.30
C LEU A 496 11.07 -17.68 21.26
N SER A 497 9.97 -16.99 20.93
CA SER A 497 8.81 -16.93 21.82
C SER A 497 7.88 -18.13 21.66
N SER A 498 7.39 -18.63 22.80
CA SER A 498 6.33 -19.64 22.88
C SER A 498 4.99 -19.14 22.34
N CYS A 499 4.69 -17.84 22.49
CA CYS A 499 3.47 -17.23 21.95
C CYS A 499 3.79 -16.50 20.65
N LYS A 500 3.63 -17.21 19.53
CA LYS A 500 3.97 -16.67 18.22
C LYS A 500 2.91 -15.64 17.80
N THR A 501 3.38 -14.47 17.39
CA THR A 501 2.54 -13.52 16.65
C THR A 501 1.91 -14.21 15.45
N SER A 502 0.65 -13.87 15.17
CA SER A 502 -0.05 -14.32 13.96
C SER A 502 0.86 -14.16 12.75
N TYR A 503 1.07 -15.25 12.01
CA TYR A 503 1.99 -15.27 10.88
C TYR A 503 1.64 -14.18 9.85
N VAL A 504 0.35 -13.84 9.74
CA VAL A 504 -0.14 -12.82 8.83
C VAL A 504 0.24 -11.41 9.28
N LEU A 505 0.08 -11.09 10.57
CA LEU A 505 0.51 -9.80 11.13
C LEU A 505 2.04 -9.67 11.04
N PHE A 506 2.76 -10.76 11.33
CA PHE A 506 4.22 -10.83 11.25
C PHE A 506 4.75 -10.53 9.83
N VAL A 507 4.27 -11.26 8.80
CA VAL A 507 4.74 -11.06 7.42
C VAL A 507 4.35 -9.68 6.89
N SER A 508 3.12 -9.24 7.15
CA SER A 508 2.63 -7.95 6.64
C SER A 508 3.41 -6.76 7.23
N LEU A 509 3.70 -6.79 8.54
CA LEU A 509 4.54 -5.79 9.19
C LEU A 509 5.99 -5.81 8.70
N ILE A 510 6.58 -6.98 8.48
CA ILE A 510 7.94 -7.06 7.90
C ILE A 510 7.99 -6.45 6.50
N LEU A 511 7.05 -6.81 5.62
CA LEU A 511 6.98 -6.26 4.27
C LEU A 511 6.78 -4.73 4.30
N TYR A 512 5.95 -4.25 5.22
CA TYR A 512 5.73 -2.83 5.42
C TYR A 512 7.00 -2.10 5.90
N ILE A 513 7.71 -2.63 6.90
CA ILE A 513 8.93 -2.01 7.44
C ILE A 513 10.05 -2.03 6.38
N LEU A 514 10.19 -3.10 5.60
CA LEU A 514 11.13 -3.16 4.48
C LEU A 514 10.85 -2.07 3.43
N LEU A 515 9.58 -1.82 3.14
CA LEU A 515 9.19 -0.72 2.25
C LEU A 515 9.52 0.65 2.86
N LEU A 516 9.31 0.85 4.16
CA LEU A 516 9.72 2.09 4.84
C LEU A 516 11.23 2.29 4.80
N ILE A 517 12.03 1.25 5.04
CA ILE A 517 13.49 1.30 4.90
C ILE A 517 13.87 1.77 3.50
N TYR A 518 13.24 1.20 2.46
CA TYR A 518 13.48 1.62 1.07
C TYR A 518 13.12 3.10 0.85
N LEU A 519 11.93 3.53 1.27
CA LEU A 519 11.46 4.89 1.05
C LEU A 519 12.29 5.93 1.81
N PHE A 520 12.65 5.66 3.06
CA PHE A 520 13.52 6.52 3.87
C PHE A 520 14.97 6.53 3.36
N SER A 521 15.49 5.40 2.87
CA SER A 521 16.83 5.34 2.26
C SER A 521 16.88 6.18 0.97
N ARG A 522 15.83 6.08 0.14
CA ARG A 522 15.70 6.91 -1.06
C ARG A 522 15.58 8.40 -0.72
N PHE A 523 14.81 8.74 0.31
CA PHE A 523 14.72 10.11 0.81
C PHE A 523 16.08 10.61 1.30
N TYR A 524 16.79 9.83 2.10
CA TYR A 524 18.12 10.16 2.62
C TYR A 524 19.14 10.41 1.50
N ALA A 525 19.18 9.51 0.50
CA ALA A 525 20.07 9.64 -0.64
C ALA A 525 19.76 10.89 -1.49
N LYS A 526 18.48 11.20 -1.69
CA LYS A 526 18.05 12.37 -2.47
C LYS A 526 18.36 13.69 -1.76
N GLU A 527 18.10 13.77 -0.46
CA GLU A 527 18.16 15.02 0.29
C GLU A 527 19.56 15.33 0.84
N TYR A 528 20.34 14.31 1.19
CA TYR A 528 21.65 14.50 1.83
C TYR A 528 22.82 14.12 0.92
N LEU A 529 22.80 12.97 0.24
CA LEU A 529 23.93 12.53 -0.58
C LEU A 529 24.04 13.27 -1.92
N LYS A 530 22.92 13.72 -2.50
CA LYS A 530 22.93 14.48 -3.76
C LYS A 530 23.35 15.94 -3.59
N ASN A 531 23.03 16.54 -2.43
CA ASN A 531 23.40 17.92 -2.11
C ASN A 531 24.87 18.04 -1.66
N ASP A 532 25.45 16.99 -1.04
CA ASP A 532 26.89 16.95 -0.71
C ASP A 532 27.79 16.92 -1.96
N LYS A 533 27.29 16.35 -3.07
CA LYS A 533 28.02 16.31 -4.36
C LYS A 533 27.96 17.60 -5.17
N SER A 534 27.13 18.58 -4.78
CA SER A 534 27.12 19.92 -5.37
C SER A 534 27.94 20.94 -4.57
N LEU A 535 28.53 20.50 -3.45
CA LEU A 535 29.39 21.29 -2.56
C LEU A 535 30.86 20.82 -2.60
N LYS A 536 31.17 19.82 -3.42
CA LYS A 536 32.51 19.42 -3.86
C LYS A 536 32.59 19.65 -5.36
#